data_AF-A0A3C1DAS0-F1
#
_entry.id   AF-A0A3C1DAS0-F1
#
_cell.length_a   1.000
_cell.length_b   1.000
_cell.length_c   1.000
_cell.angle_alpha   90.00
_cell.angle_beta   90.00
_cell.angle_gamma   90.00
#
_symmetry.space_group_name_H-M   'P 1'
#
loop_
_entity.id
_entity.type
_entity.pdbx_description
1 polymer ?
#
loop_
_entity_poly.entity_id
_entity_poly.type
_entity_poly.pdbx_seq_one_letter_code
_entity_poly.pdbx_strand_id
1 'polypeptide(L)' 'MSFAREEPLQNVAYLYDGTLEGLLSAVFLAYERHEDPTDIVRAEAYEPRLMQSSLEVRTDPAR' A
#
# COMPACT_ATOMS: atom_id res chain seq x y z
N MET A 1 -10.52 -25.92 2.44
CA MET A 1 -10.45 -24.47 2.70
C MET A 1 -9.84 -23.85 1.45
N SER A 2 -10.65 -23.19 0.61
CA SER A 2 -10.14 -22.56 -0.61
C SER A 2 -9.54 -21.21 -0.22
N PHE A 3 -8.26 -21.01 -0.47
CA PHE A 3 -7.67 -19.68 -0.47
C PHE A 3 -8.05 -19.05 -1.80
N ALA A 4 -9.19 -18.37 -1.85
CA ALA A 4 -9.50 -17.52 -2.99
C ALA A 4 -8.38 -16.48 -3.06
N ARG A 5 -7.61 -16.50 -4.17
CA ARG A 5 -6.60 -15.49 -4.43
C ARG A 5 -7.36 -14.18 -4.63
N GLU A 6 -7.19 -13.20 -3.73
CA GLU A 6 -7.76 -11.87 -3.93
C GLU A 6 -7.22 -11.31 -5.25
N GLU A 7 -8.10 -10.74 -6.07
CA GLU A 7 -7.68 -10.10 -7.32
C GLU A 7 -6.85 -8.84 -7.00
N PRO A 8 -5.75 -8.57 -7.74
CA PRO A 8 -4.95 -7.37 -7.52
C PRO A 8 -5.79 -6.10 -7.64
N LEU A 9 -5.59 -5.16 -6.71
CA LEU A 9 -6.24 -3.85 -6.79
C LEU A 9 -5.73 -3.07 -8.01
N GLN A 10 -6.66 -2.57 -8.81
CA GLN A 10 -6.36 -1.60 -9.87
C GLN A 10 -6.42 -0.18 -9.32
N ASN A 11 -5.55 0.71 -9.81
CA ASN A 11 -5.54 2.13 -9.44
C ASN A 11 -5.47 2.36 -7.91
N VAL A 12 -4.48 1.74 -7.27
CA VAL A 12 -4.26 1.80 -5.82
C VAL A 12 -3.07 2.70 -5.47
N ALA A 13 -3.20 3.47 -4.40
CA ALA A 13 -2.12 4.22 -3.77
C ALA A 13 -1.74 3.56 -2.43
N TYR A 14 -0.46 3.27 -2.23
CA TYR A 14 0.06 2.72 -0.99
C TYR A 14 0.58 3.86 -0.11
N LEU A 15 0.01 4.00 1.08
CA LEU A 15 0.30 5.08 2.00
C LEU A 15 1.14 4.56 3.16
N TYR A 16 2.35 5.10 3.35
CA TYR A 16 3.23 4.69 4.45
C TYR A 16 3.35 5.78 5.53
N ASP A 17 3.76 5.36 6.71
CA ASP A 17 3.86 6.15 7.95
C ASP A 17 4.98 7.22 7.97
N GLY A 18 5.70 7.42 6.87
CA GLY A 18 6.84 8.34 6.80
C GLY A 18 8.19 7.74 7.19
N THR A 19 8.24 6.50 7.67
CA THR A 19 9.48 5.80 8.03
C THR A 19 10.07 5.03 6.85
N LEU A 20 11.37 4.68 6.94
CA LEU A 20 12.00 3.80 5.96
C LEU A 20 11.37 2.39 5.97
N GLU A 21 11.05 1.88 7.16
CA GLU A 21 10.40 0.58 7.31
C GLU A 21 9.01 0.56 6.64
N GLY A 22 8.22 1.61 6.84
CA GLY A 22 6.91 1.75 6.20
C GLY A 22 7.02 1.83 4.68
N LEU A 23 7.98 2.61 4.17
CA LEU A 23 8.24 2.69 2.73
C LEU A 23 8.59 1.31 2.15
N LEU A 24 9.55 0.61 2.75
CA LEU A 24 9.96 -0.71 2.26
C LEU A 24 8.83 -1.74 2.38
N SER A 25 8.06 -1.70 3.47
CA SER A 25 6.88 -2.56 3.66
C SER A 25 5.84 -2.34 2.57
N ALA A 26 5.58 -1.08 2.19
CA ALA A 26 4.66 -0.76 1.11
C ALA A 26 5.13 -1.30 -0.24
N VAL A 27 6.42 -1.16 -0.55
CA VAL A 27 7.02 -1.70 -1.79
C VAL A 27 6.91 -3.22 -1.85
N PHE A 28 7.28 -3.91 -0.77
CA PHE A 28 7.26 -5.38 -0.75
C PHE A 28 5.84 -5.94 -0.74
N LEU A 29 4.89 -5.28 -0.07
CA LEU A 29 3.49 -5.69 -0.07
C LEU A 29 2.87 -5.55 -1.47
N ALA A 30 3.14 -4.46 -2.19
CA ALA A 30 2.70 -4.30 -3.58
C ALA A 30 3.27 -5.41 -4.48
N TYR A 31 4.55 -5.74 -4.30
CA TYR A 31 5.20 -6.83 -5.03
C TYR A 31 4.57 -8.20 -4.71
N GLU A 32 4.34 -8.52 -3.43
CA GLU A 32 3.69 -9.76 -2.99
C GLU A 32 2.29 -9.91 -3.59
N ARG A 33 1.53 -8.81 -3.63
CA ARG A 33 0.17 -8.76 -4.19
C ARG A 33 0.13 -8.73 -5.70
N HIS A 34 1.29 -8.62 -6.37
CA HIS A 34 1.39 -8.41 -7.81
C HIS A 34 0.58 -7.20 -8.28
N GLU A 35 0.56 -6.14 -7.47
CA GLU A 35 -0.10 -4.88 -7.77
C GLU A 35 0.90 -3.88 -8.36
N ASP A 36 0.43 -3.02 -9.25
CA ASP A 36 1.20 -1.88 -9.79
C ASP A 36 0.63 -0.59 -9.21
N PRO A 37 1.09 -0.16 -8.02
CA PRO A 37 0.53 0.98 -7.33
C PRO A 37 0.84 2.27 -8.11
N THR A 38 -0.21 3.06 -8.29
CA THR A 38 -0.12 4.38 -8.92
C THR A 38 0.71 5.37 -8.11
N ASP A 39 0.75 5.21 -6.79
CA ASP A 39 1.57 5.99 -5.87
C ASP A 39 2.07 5.10 -4.72
N ILE A 40 3.31 5.33 -4.29
CA ILE A 40 3.82 4.91 -2.98
C ILE A 40 4.28 6.18 -2.27
N VAL A 41 3.47 6.66 -1.34
CA VAL A 41 3.59 8.02 -0.79
C VAL A 41 3.39 8.04 0.72
N ARG A 42 3.96 9.03 1.41
CA ARG A 42 3.66 9.25 2.84
C ARG A 42 2.18 9.54 3.00
N ALA A 43 1.55 8.97 4.02
CA ALA A 43 0.15 9.25 4.34
C ALA A 43 -0.12 10.76 4.51
N GLU A 44 0.86 11.48 5.07
CA GLU A 44 0.84 12.93 5.28
C GLU A 44 0.76 13.76 3.98
N ALA A 45 1.28 13.21 2.88
CA ALA A 45 1.40 13.88 1.59
C ALA A 45 0.46 13.29 0.53
N TYR A 46 -0.48 12.43 0.95
CA TYR A 46 -1.42 11.79 0.06
C TYR A 46 -2.52 12.76 -0.36
N GLU A 47 -2.67 12.94 -1.67
CA GLU A 47 -3.74 13.71 -2.29
C GLU A 47 -4.68 12.75 -3.05
N PRO A 48 -5.92 12.53 -2.57
CA PRO A 48 -6.84 11.57 -3.18
C PRO A 48 -7.21 11.89 -4.64
N ARG A 49 -7.18 10.87 -5.50
CA ARG A 49 -7.64 10.98 -6.90
C ARG A 49 -8.98 10.29 -7.12
N LEU A 50 -9.77 10.81 -8.07
CA LEU A 50 -11.04 10.18 -8.46
C LEU A 50 -10.79 8.73 -8.90
N MET A 51 -11.64 7.82 -8.40
CA MET A 51 -11.59 6.39 -8.70
C MET A 51 -10.28 5.69 -8.28
N GLN A 52 -9.43 6.33 -7.48
CA GLN A 52 -8.24 5.73 -6.89
C GLN A 52 -8.58 5.16 -5.51
N SER A 53 -8.21 3.91 -5.27
CA SER A 53 -8.26 3.30 -3.94
C SER A 53 -6.96 3.60 -3.18
N SER A 54 -7.00 3.58 -1.85
CA SER A 54 -5.80 3.76 -1.03
C SER A 54 -5.68 2.66 0.01
N LEU A 55 -4.46 2.16 0.22
CA LEU A 55 -4.12 1.19 1.24
C LEU A 55 -3.10 1.80 2.20
N GLU A 56 -3.47 1.94 3.46
CA GLU A 56 -2.54 2.35 4.52
C GLU A 56 -1.69 1.15 4.97
N VAL A 57 -0.38 1.28 4.86
CA VAL A 57 0.60 0.29 5.29
C VAL A 57 1.10 0.69 6.67
N ARG A 58 0.59 -0.02 7.68
CA ARG A 58 0.97 0.18 9.07
C ARG A 58 2.12 -0.75 9.42
N THR A 59 3.22 -0.16 9.83
CA THR A 59 4.27 -0.83 10.59
C THR A 59 3.86 -0.86 12.05
N ASP A 60 4.37 -1.84 12.80
CA ASP A 60 4.32 -1.76 14.25
C ASP A 60 5.25 -0.61 14.66
N PRO A 61 4.76 0.46 15.31
CA PRO A 61 5.61 1.54 15.80
C PRO A 61 6.40 1.08 17.03
N ALA A 62 7.08 -0.06 16.94
CA ALA A 62 7.78 -0.78 17.98
C ALA A 62 7.00 -1.00 19.30
N ARG A 63 6.84 -2.27 19.65
CA ARG A 63 6.64 -2.77 21.02
C ARG A 63 7.36 -1.98 22.12
#